data_AF-A0A9D2G9B4-F1
#
_entry.id   AF-A0A9D2G9B4-F1
#
_cell.length_a   1.000
_cell.length_b   1.000
_cell.length_c   1.000
_cell.angle_alpha   90.00
_cell.angle_beta   90.00
_cell.angle_gamma   90.00
#
_symmetry.space_group_name_H-M   'P 1'
#
loop_
_entity.id
_entity.type
_entity.pdbx_description
1 polymer ?
#
loop_
_entity_poly.entity_id
_entity_poly.type
_entity_poly.pdbx_seq_one_letter_code
_entity_poly.pdbx_strand_id
1 'polypeptide(L)' 'MRSDETVYKELYAELERYERKGVDILIDGYQASPLQIVTAYMAKEEGTYMRDYMINPEGNIEALAFTNINEYVQAEITP' A
#
# COMPACT_ATOMS: atom_id res chain seq x y z
N MET A 1 -8.48 22.24 3.81
CA MET A 1 -8.37 20.90 4.44
C MET A 1 -8.97 19.94 3.43
N ARG A 2 -8.18 19.00 2.87
CA ARG A 2 -8.75 17.92 2.05
C ARG A 2 -9.51 17.00 3.00
N SER A 3 -10.73 16.61 2.64
CA SER A 3 -11.49 15.63 3.42
C SER A 3 -10.88 14.24 3.23
N ASP A 4 -10.87 13.42 4.27
CA ASP A 4 -10.35 12.05 4.23
C ASP A 4 -10.96 11.23 3.09
N GLU A 5 -12.26 11.42 2.81
CA GLU A 5 -12.95 10.78 1.68
C GLU A 5 -12.29 11.06 0.32
N THR A 6 -11.80 12.28 0.10
CA THR A 6 -11.12 12.64 -1.16
C THR A 6 -9.77 11.93 -1.27
N VAL A 7 -9.04 11.81 -0.15
CA VAL A 7 -7.76 11.08 -0.09
C VAL A 7 -7.95 9.61 -0.44
N TYR A 8 -8.97 8.94 0.13
CA TYR A 8 -9.23 7.53 -0.16
C TYR A 8 -9.67 7.29 -1.61
N LYS A 9 -10.47 8.19 -2.18
CA LYS A 9 -10.87 8.14 -3.60
C LYS A 9 -9.68 8.34 -4.54
N GLU A 10 -8.79 9.29 -4.24
CA GLU A 10 -7.57 9.52 -5.00
C GLU A 10 -6.63 8.30 -4.92
N LEU A 11 -6.45 7.71 -3.73
CA LEU A 11 -5.66 6.50 -3.53
C LEU A 11 -6.22 5.31 -4.30
N TYR A 12 -7.53 5.06 -4.23
CA TYR A 12 -8.17 3.99 -4.98
C TYR A 12 -7.93 4.15 -6.49
N ALA A 13 -8.17 5.35 -7.02
CA ALA A 13 -8.02 5.62 -8.45
C ALA A 13 -6.56 5.48 -8.92
N GLU A 14 -5.58 5.82 -8.07
CA GLU A 14 -4.18 5.61 -8.36
C GLU A 14 -3.84 4.10 -8.46
N LEU A 15 -4.26 3.32 -7.46
CA LEU A 15 -3.98 1.89 -7.39
C LEU A 15 -4.66 1.11 -8.52
N GLU A 16 -5.90 1.47 -8.86
CA GLU A 16 -6.60 0.89 -10.01
C GLU A 16 -5.82 1.10 -11.33
N ARG A 17 -5.13 2.24 -11.49
CA ARG A 17 -4.31 2.49 -12.68
C ARG A 17 -3.07 1.62 -12.74
N TYR A 18 -2.49 1.26 -11.60
CA TYR A 18 -1.37 0.33 -11.52
C TYR A 18 -1.82 -1.10 -11.81
N GLU A 19 -2.89 -1.55 -11.14
CA GLU A 19 -3.47 -2.88 -11.37
C GLU A 19 -3.84 -3.08 -12.85
N ARG A 20 -4.47 -2.08 -13.47
CA ARG A 20 -4.82 -2.12 -14.91
C ARG A 20 -3.61 -2.16 -15.86
N LYS A 21 -2.43 -1.75 -15.40
CA LYS A 21 -1.17 -1.87 -16.15
C LYS A 21 -0.48 -3.22 -15.92
N GLY A 22 -1.06 -4.10 -15.11
CA GLY A 22 -0.47 -5.37 -14.72
C GLY A 22 0.61 -5.22 -13.65
N VAL A 23 0.58 -4.13 -12.87
CA VAL A 23 1.45 -3.96 -11.70
C VAL A 23 0.78 -4.62 -10.51
N ASP A 24 1.48 -5.54 -9.87
CA ASP A 24 0.97 -6.25 -8.71
C ASP A 24 0.86 -5.31 -7.50
N ILE A 25 -0.14 -5.56 -6.67
CA ILE A 25 -0.34 -4.82 -5.42
C ILE A 25 -0.26 -5.83 -4.30
N LEU A 26 0.65 -5.60 -3.36
CA LEU A 26 0.92 -6.47 -2.24
C LEU A 26 0.62 -5.74 -0.93
N ILE A 27 0.06 -6.43 0.04
CA ILE A 27 -0.03 -5.99 1.44
C ILE A 27 0.58 -7.06 2.33
N ASP A 28 1.57 -6.68 3.12
CA ASP A 28 2.30 -7.57 4.04
C ASP A 28 2.78 -8.87 3.34
N GLY A 29 3.18 -8.75 2.07
CA GLY A 29 3.67 -9.86 1.23
C GLY A 29 2.59 -10.66 0.49
N TYR A 30 1.30 -10.35 0.66
CA TYR A 30 0.19 -11.03 0.00
C TYR A 30 -0.43 -10.18 -1.11
N GLN A 31 -0.82 -10.81 -2.22
CA GLN A 31 -1.53 -10.11 -3.28
C GLN A 31 -2.86 -9.55 -2.79
N ALA A 32 -3.12 -8.30 -3.13
CA ALA A 32 -4.29 -7.54 -2.71
C ALA A 32 -4.83 -6.70 -3.86
N SER A 33 -6.13 -6.42 -3.80
CA SER A 33 -6.78 -5.46 -4.69
C SER A 33 -6.62 -4.02 -4.18
N PRO A 34 -6.75 -3.00 -5.06
CA PRO A 34 -6.83 -1.60 -4.69
C PRO A 34 -7.83 -1.32 -3.56
N LEU A 35 -9.00 -1.98 -3.60
CA LEU A 35 -10.03 -1.82 -2.57
C LEU A 35 -9.54 -2.30 -1.20
N GLN A 36 -8.85 -3.44 -1.14
CA GLN A 36 -8.33 -3.98 0.12
C GLN A 36 -7.28 -3.04 0.75
N ILE A 37 -6.39 -2.45 -0.06
CA ILE A 37 -5.42 -1.46 0.43
C ILE A 37 -6.15 -0.24 1.02
N VAL A 38 -7.10 0.32 0.29
CA VAL A 38 -7.84 1.52 0.73
C VAL A 38 -8.65 1.22 1.99
N THR A 39 -9.29 0.05 2.09
CA THR A 39 -9.97 -0.39 3.31
C THR A 39 -9.00 -0.52 4.50
N ALA A 40 -7.80 -1.07 4.29
CA ALA A 40 -6.79 -1.14 5.34
C ALA A 40 -6.33 0.26 5.79
N TYR A 41 -6.17 1.21 4.87
CA TYR A 41 -5.85 2.60 5.18
C TYR A 41 -6.98 3.32 5.93
N MET A 42 -8.25 3.07 5.59
CA MET A 42 -9.38 3.65 6.32
C MET A 42 -9.54 3.09 7.73
N ALA A 43 -9.13 1.83 7.95
CA ALA A 43 -9.28 1.14 9.23
C ALA A 43 -8.13 1.42 10.22
N LYS A 44 -6.97 1.88 9.73
CA LYS A 44 -5.78 2.14 10.55
C LYS A 44 -5.49 3.63 10.68
N GLU A 45 -4.80 4.02 11.73
CA GLU A 45 -4.38 5.41 11.94
C GLU A 45 -3.40 5.87 10.84
N GLU A 46 -3.41 7.16 10.51
CA GLU A 46 -2.53 7.76 9.50
C GLU A 46 -1.06 7.36 9.73
N GLY A 47 -0.37 6.92 8.67
CA GLY A 47 1.06 6.59 8.72
C GLY A 47 1.40 5.14 9.07
N THR A 48 0.42 4.24 9.17
CA THR A 48 0.66 2.84 9.57
C THR A 48 1.31 1.95 8.48
N TYR A 49 1.22 2.33 7.21
CA TYR A 49 1.75 1.54 6.09
C TYR A 49 2.81 2.33 5.30
N MET A 50 3.97 1.72 5.06
CA MET A 50 4.93 2.19 4.07
C MET A 50 4.65 1.54 2.72
N ARG A 51 4.85 2.30 1.64
CA ARG A 51 4.69 1.81 0.27
C ARG A 51 6.04 1.77 -0.44
N ASP A 52 6.46 0.58 -0.82
CA ASP A 52 7.65 0.33 -1.63
C ASP A 52 7.30 0.11 -3.10
N TYR A 53 8.21 0.55 -3.99
CA TYR A 53 8.13 0.30 -5.43
C TYR A 53 9.14 -0.79 -5.80
N MET A 54 8.64 -1.93 -6.23
CA MET A 54 9.48 -3.01 -6.74
C MET A 54 9.69 -2.80 -8.24
N ILE A 55 10.95 -2.79 -8.65
CA ILE A 55 11.37 -2.51 -10.01
C ILE A 55 11.92 -3.79 -10.62
N ASN A 56 11.39 -4.19 -11.77
CA ASN A 56 11.89 -5.34 -12.51
C ASN A 56 13.26 -5.04 -13.17
N PRO A 57 13.96 -6.06 -13.69
CA PRO A 57 15.26 -5.87 -14.34
C PRO A 57 15.25 -4.93 -15.56
N GLU A 58 14.08 -4.69 -16.16
CA GLU A 58 13.92 -3.75 -17.29
C GLU A 58 13.74 -2.30 -16.83
N GLY A 59 13.67 -2.05 -15.51
CA GLY A 59 13.50 -0.72 -14.93
C GLY A 59 12.04 -0.27 -14.78
N ASN A 60 11.07 -1.16 -15.00
CA ASN A 60 9.65 -0.87 -14.84
C ASN A 60 9.18 -1.26 -13.44
N ILE A 61 8.19 -0.52 -12.91
CA ILE A 61 7.52 -0.92 -11.67
C ILE A 61 6.75 -2.21 -11.96
N GLU A 62 7.08 -3.28 -11.26
CA GLU A 62 6.36 -4.56 -11.34
C GLU A 62 5.37 -4.74 -10.20
N ALA A 63 5.66 -4.18 -9.02
CA ALA A 63 4.76 -4.27 -7.88
C ALA A 63 4.83 -3.05 -6.97
N LEU A 64 3.72 -2.80 -6.28
CA LEU A 64 3.61 -1.91 -5.14
C LEU A 64 3.45 -2.77 -3.88
N ALA A 65 4.35 -2.62 -2.91
CA ALA A 65 4.27 -3.35 -1.65
C ALA A 65 3.93 -2.42 -0.50
N PHE A 66 2.81 -2.71 0.17
CA PHE A 66 2.37 -2.02 1.37
C PHE A 66 2.75 -2.84 2.60
N THR A 67 3.64 -2.31 3.43
CA THR A 67 4.14 -2.98 4.63
C THR A 67 3.66 -2.25 5.87
N ASN A 68 3.02 -2.97 6.79
CA ASN A 68 2.62 -2.43 8.08
C ASN A 68 3.87 -2.15 8.93
N ILE A 69 4.16 -0.87 9.19
CA ILE A 69 5.35 -0.51 9.98
C ILE A 69 5.11 -0.60 11.49
N ASN A 70 3.87 -0.52 11.94
CA ASN A 70 3.53 -0.68 13.36
C ASN A 70 3.75 -2.12 13.84
N GLU A 71 3.64 -3.11 12.95
CA GLU A 71 3.97 -4.50 13.25
C GLU A 71 5.49 -4.71 13.37
N TYR A 72 6.29 -3.95 12.61
CA TYR A 72 7.75 -3.98 12.68
C TYR A 72 8.30 -3.42 14.00
N VAL A 73 7.71 -2.34 14.52
CA VAL A 73 8.17 -1.73 15.79
C VAL A 73 7.98 -2.68 16.98
N GLN A 74 7.07 -3.66 16.91
CA GLN A 74 6.90 -4.64 18.00
C GLN A 74 7.98 -5.72 18.02
N ALA A 75 8.66 -5.99 16.88
CA ALA A 75 9.70 -7.02 16.81
C ALA A 75 11.07 -6.54 17.34
N GLU A 76 11.31 -5.22 17.37
CA GLU A 76 12.59 -4.62 17.82
C GLU A 76 12.62 -4.29 19.32
N ILE A 77 11.52 -4.54 20.05
CA ILE A 77 11.40 -4.41 21.51
C ILE A 77 11.25 -5.79 22.16
N THR A 78 12.21 -6.68 21.90
CA THR A 78 12.46 -7.82 22.80
C THR A 78 13.82 -7.60 23.48
N PRO A 79 13.87 -7.42 24.81
CA PRO A 79 15.11 -7.19 25.56
C PRO A 79 16.05 -8.41 25.60
#